data_AF-A0A964HGV7-F1
#
_entry.id   AF-A0A964HGV7-F1
#
_cell.length_a   1.000
_cell.length_b   1.000
_cell.length_c   1.000
_cell.angle_alpha   90.00
_cell.angle_beta   90.00
_cell.angle_gamma   90.00
#
_symmetry.space_group_name_H-M   'P 1'
#
loop_
_entity.id
_entity.type
_entity.pdbx_description
1 polymer ?
#
loop_
_entity_poly.entity_id
_entity_poly.type
_entity_poly.pdbx_seq_one_letter_code
_entity_poly.pdbx_strand_id
1 'polypeptide(L)' 'MRIDTGRLWFHYGIGGSLWLGHRYAHTIENSGLGVRGVLGLERQFPRSPFSLYGEVAPTMNVTPVGWFDLQGGVGFRFYF' A
#
# COMPACT_ATOMS: atom_id res chain seq x y z
N MET A 1 -17.77 -32.20 -5.52
CA MET A 1 -16.47 -31.58 -5.83
C MET A 1 -16.33 -30.33 -4.96
N ARG A 2 -15.51 -30.39 -3.90
CA ARG A 2 -15.36 -29.30 -2.93
C ARG A 2 -14.31 -28.36 -3.50
N ILE A 3 -14.74 -27.21 -4.03
CA ILE A 3 -13.81 -26.18 -4.51
C ILE A 3 -13.16 -25.60 -3.26
N ASP A 4 -11.94 -26.03 -2.97
CA ASP A 4 -11.09 -25.48 -1.92
C ASP A 4 -10.70 -24.06 -2.37
N THR A 5 -11.67 -23.15 -2.23
CA THR A 5 -11.55 -21.78 -2.69
C THR A 5 -10.71 -21.10 -1.63
N GLY A 6 -9.41 -20.96 -1.90
CA GLY A 6 -8.46 -20.32 -1.00
C GLY A 6 -9.05 -19.10 -0.29
N ARG A 7 -8.75 -18.96 1.00
CA ARG A 7 -9.41 -18.01 1.88
C ARG A 7 -9.14 -16.57 1.39
N LEU A 8 -10.21 -15.84 1.10
CA LEU A 8 -10.16 -14.42 0.76
C LEU A 8 -10.26 -13.62 2.06
N TRP A 9 -9.22 -12.87 2.36
CA TRP A 9 -9.12 -12.04 3.55
C TRP A 9 -9.19 -10.58 3.17
N PHE A 10 -10.03 -9.82 3.87
CA PHE A 10 -10.02 -8.38 3.79
C PHE A 10 -9.15 -7.81 4.91
N HIS A 11 -8.30 -6.84 4.58
CA HIS A 11 -7.49 -6.12 5.55
C HIS A 11 -7.65 -4.61 5.36
N TYR A 12 -7.57 -3.89 6.47
CA TYR A 12 -7.59 -2.43 6.48
C TYR A 12 -6.54 -1.93 7.46
N GLY A 13 -6.02 -0.73 7.21
CA GLY A 13 -5.02 -0.12 8.06
C GLY A 13 -4.90 1.39 7.84
N ILE A 14 -4.19 2.04 8.75
CA ILE A 14 -3.78 3.42 8.63
C ILE A 14 -2.25 3.48 8.71
N GLY A 15 -1.63 4.39 7.97
CA GLY A 15 -0.18 4.52 7.93
C GLY A 15 0.28 5.94 7.59
N GLY A 16 1.56 6.20 7.80
CA GLY A 16 2.23 7.40 7.31
C GLY A 16 2.95 7.11 5.98
N SER A 17 3.10 8.14 5.16
CA SER A 17 3.97 8.13 3.98
C SER A 17 5.03 9.20 4.14
N LEU A 18 6.29 8.85 3.84
CA LEU A 18 7.42 9.76 3.82
C LEU A 18 8.06 9.66 2.44
N TRP A 19 8.14 10.81 1.76
CA TRP A 19 8.79 10.94 0.46
C TRP A 19 10.07 11.75 0.66
N LEU A 20 11.22 11.16 0.29
CA LEU A 20 12.52 11.83 0.36
C LEU A 20 13.06 11.99 -1.07
N GLY A 21 12.83 13.15 -1.68
CA GLY A 21 13.40 13.47 -2.99
C GLY A 21 14.85 13.97 -2.87
N HIS A 22 15.79 13.32 -3.55
CA HIS A 22 17.13 13.87 -3.77
C HIS A 22 17.16 14.56 -5.15
N ARG A 23 17.30 15.88 -5.19
CA ARG A 23 17.76 16.57 -6.40
C ARG A 23 18.89 17.54 -6.08
N TYR A 24 19.98 17.36 -6.81
CA TYR A 24 21.06 18.33 -6.94
C TYR A 24 20.49 19.67 -7.43
N ALA A 25 21.08 20.74 -6.88
CA ALA A 25 20.89 22.16 -7.23
C ALA A 25 19.63 22.85 -6.69
N HIS A 26 19.86 23.64 -5.63
CA HIS A 26 19.22 24.93 -5.33
C HIS A 26 17.75 25.08 -5.76
N THR A 27 16.81 24.63 -4.91
CA THR A 27 15.53 25.29 -4.57
C THR A 27 14.72 24.35 -3.66
N ILE A 28 14.61 24.74 -2.39
CA ILE A 28 13.54 24.50 -1.40
C ILE A 28 12.91 23.08 -1.31
N GLU A 29 13.19 22.42 -0.17
CA GLU A 29 12.38 21.40 0.54
C GLU A 29 11.55 20.40 -0.30
N ASN A 30 12.18 19.32 -0.74
CA ASN A 30 11.57 18.26 -1.55
C ASN A 30 11.24 16.98 -0.75
N SER A 31 11.07 17.11 0.57
CA SER A 31 10.63 16.04 1.46
C SER A 31 9.16 16.22 1.80
N GLY A 32 8.37 15.16 1.66
CA GLY A 32 6.94 15.18 1.90
C GLY A 32 6.52 14.20 2.98
N LEU A 33 5.53 14.59 3.78
CA LEU A 33 4.87 13.74 4.76
C LEU A 33 3.40 13.62 4.39
N GLY A 34 2.83 12.43 4.59
CA GLY A 34 1.42 12.17 4.35
C GLY A 34 0.86 11.10 5.28
N VAL A 35 -0.46 11.02 5.32
CA VAL A 35 -1.22 9.96 5.99
C VAL A 35 -1.98 9.17 4.94
N ARG A 36 -2.05 7.85 5.07
CA ARG A 36 -2.77 6.98 4.16
C ARG A 36 -3.69 6.02 4.90
N GLY A 37 -4.89 5.84 4.38
CA GLY A 37 -5.72 4.68 4.69
C GLY A 37 -5.41 3.58 3.70
N VAL A 38 -5.39 2.33 4.11
CA VAL A 38 -5.14 1.16 3.25
C VAL A 38 -6.33 0.23 3.38
N LEU A 39 -6.88 -0.19 2.24
CA LEU A 39 -7.91 -1.21 2.14
C LEU A 39 -7.42 -2.24 1.14
N GLY A 40 -7.41 -3.52 1.52
CA GLY A 40 -6.87 -4.55 0.66
C GLY A 40 -7.56 -5.89 0.81
N LEU A 41 -7.42 -6.68 -0.25
CA LEU A 41 -7.88 -8.06 -0.34
C LEU A 41 -6.67 -8.95 -0.53
N GLU A 42 -6.67 -10.09 0.15
CA GLU A 42 -5.61 -11.08 0.07
C GLU A 42 -6.23 -12.46 -0.19
N ARG A 43 -5.71 -13.15 -1.21
CA ARG A 43 -6.04 -14.54 -1.50
C ARG A 43 -4.87 -15.42 -1.11
N GLN A 44 -5.08 -16.21 -0.06
CA GLN A 44 -4.09 -17.20 0.38
C GLN A 44 -4.27 -18.49 -0.40
N PHE A 45 -3.18 -18.98 -1.01
CA PHE A 45 -3.21 -20.26 -1.72
C PHE A 45 -3.10 -21.41 -0.71
N PRO A 46 -4.02 -22.39 -0.73
CA PRO A 46 -3.93 -23.55 0.16
C PRO A 46 -2.59 -24.28 -0.01
N ARG A 47 -1.93 -24.63 1.10
CA ARG A 47 -0.67 -25.40 1.13
C ARG A 47 0.52 -24.71 0.44
N SER A 48 0.47 -23.39 0.26
CA SER A 48 1.55 -22.60 -0.31
C SER A 48 1.94 -21.47 0.65
N PRO A 49 3.24 -21.15 0.81
CA PRO A 49 3.70 -20.01 1.59
C PRO A 49 3.45 -18.66 0.89
N PHE A 50 2.82 -18.67 -0.29
CA PHE A 50 2.54 -17.48 -1.07
C PHE A 50 1.06 -17.07 -0.99
N SER A 51 0.82 -15.77 -1.04
CA SER A 51 -0.50 -15.15 -1.20
C SER A 51 -0.43 -14.07 -2.28
N LEU A 52 -1.57 -13.84 -2.94
CA LEU A 52 -1.75 -12.70 -3.84
C LEU A 52 -2.57 -11.64 -3.11
N TYR A 53 -2.17 -10.38 -3.17
CA TYR A 53 -2.92 -9.28 -2.59
C TYR A 53 -3.14 -8.16 -3.60
N GLY A 54 -4.23 -7.43 -3.41
CA GLY A 54 -4.52 -6.17 -4.08
C GLY A 54 -4.95 -5.14 -3.05
N GLU A 55 -4.42 -3.93 -3.14
CA GLU A 55 -4.73 -2.84 -2.21
C GLU A 55 -5.04 -1.53 -2.93
N VAL A 56 -5.84 -0.71 -2.27
CA VAL A 56 -6.11 0.69 -2.59
C VAL A 56 -5.81 1.52 -1.34
N ALA A 57 -5.10 2.62 -1.53
CA ALA A 57 -4.53 3.44 -0.49
C ALA A 57 -4.80 4.94 -0.74
N PRO A 58 -5.96 5.47 -0.34
CA PRO A 58 -6.18 6.91 -0.28
C PRO A 58 -5.13 7.55 0.63
N THR A 59 -4.42 8.55 0.11
CA THR A 59 -3.30 9.22 0.76
C THR A 59 -3.53 10.72 0.76
N MET A 60 -3.41 11.36 1.92
CA MET A 60 -3.42 12.80 2.07
C MET A 60 -1.99 13.25 2.36
N ASN A 61 -1.38 13.93 1.40
CA ASN A 61 -0.09 14.59 1.60
C ASN A 61 -0.33 15.87 2.40
N VAL A 62 0.45 16.08 3.46
CA VAL A 62 0.34 17.20 4.40
C VAL A 62 1.41 18.25 4.09
N THR A 63 2.59 17.81 3.69
CA THR A 63 3.76 18.67 3.44
C THR A 63 4.37 18.31 2.07
N PRO A 64 4.85 19.30 1.29
CA PRO A 64 4.84 20.74 1.58
C PRO A 64 3.50 21.44 1.30
N VAL A 65 2.65 20.85 0.46
CA VAL A 65 1.31 21.38 0.14
C VAL A 65 0.29 20.27 0.36
N GLY A 66 -0.90 20.61 0.84
CA GLY A 66 -1.97 19.65 1.10
C GLY A 66 -2.62 19.16 -0.20
N TRP A 67 -2.48 17.89 -0.54
CA TRP A 67 -3.17 17.29 -1.70
C TRP A 67 -3.54 15.83 -1.46
N PHE A 68 -4.62 15.40 -2.09
CA PHE A 68 -5.12 14.04 -2.01
C PHE A 68 -4.62 13.23 -3.21
N ASP A 69 -4.20 12.00 -2.93
CA ASP A 69 -3.75 11.01 -3.89
C ASP A 69 -4.47 9.69 -3.63
N LEU A 70 -4.68 8.91 -4.69
CA LEU A 70 -5.23 7.57 -4.59
C LEU A 70 -4.24 6.59 -5.20
N GLN A 71 -3.54 5.87 -4.34
CA GLN A 71 -2.60 4.84 -4.75
C GLN A 71 -3.29 3.48 -4.75
N GLY A 72 -2.79 2.56 -5.55
CA GLY A 72 -3.26 1.18 -5.54
C GLY A 72 -2.23 0.26 -6.17
N GLY A 73 -2.28 -1.01 -5.82
CA GLY A 73 -1.31 -1.99 -6.28
C GLY A 73 -1.79 -3.42 -6.13
N VAL A 74 -1.15 -4.30 -6.89
CA VAL A 74 -1.29 -5.74 -6.77
C VAL A 74 0.09 -6.35 -6.55
N GLY A 75 0.19 -7.40 -5.75
CA GLY A 75 1.46 -8.00 -5.39
C GLY A 75 1.35 -9.40 -4.84
N PHE A 76 2.51 -10.02 -4.63
CA PHE A 76 2.64 -11.32 -3.98
C PHE A 76 3.30 -11.14 -2.62
N ARG A 77 2.84 -11.90 -1.62
CA ARG A 77 3.42 -11.93 -0.27
C ARG A 77 3.81 -13.35 0.10
N PHE A 78 5.06 -13.51 0.55
CA PHE A 78 5.64 -14.77 1.00
C PHE A 78 5.72 -14.80 2.53
N TYR A 79 5.27 -15.90 3.12
CA TYR A 79 5.33 -16.17 4.56
C TYR A 79 6.40 -17.23 4.82
N PHE A 80 7.40 -16.89 5.62
CA PHE A 80 8.50 -17.78 6.04
C PHE A 80 8.18 -18.51 7.34
#